data_AF-A0A7J6WJ91-F1
#
_entry.id   AF-A0A7J6WJ91-F1
#
_cell.length_a   1.000
_cell.length_b   1.000
_cell.length_c   1.000
_cell.angle_alpha   90.00
_cell.angle_beta   90.00
_cell.angle_gamma   90.00
#
_symmetry.space_group_name_H-M   'P 1'
#
loop_
_entity.id
_entity.type
_entity.pdbx_description
1 polymer ?
#
loop_
_entity_poly.entity_id
_entity_poly.type
_entity_poly.pdbx_seq_one_letter_code
_entity_poly.pdbx_strand_id
1 'polypeptide(L)'
;GYKGNTEGYKIPAGTDIFVSVYNLHRSPYYWDRPDEFEPERFLVSKTSEVEGWAGFDPDRSPGAMYPNEIIADFAFLPFGGGPRKCVGDQFALMESTVALAMLLQKFDVELKGSPESVELVTGATIHTKNGLWCKLRKRPTSS
;
A
#
# COMPACT_ATOMS: atom_id res chain seq x y z
N GLY A 1 18.34 15.95 -0.19
CA GLY A 1 17.39 16.23 -1.30
C GLY A 1 17.73 15.43 -2.54
N TYR A 2 17.02 15.58 -3.67
CA TYR A 2 17.36 14.92 -4.94
C TYR A 2 18.83 15.19 -5.31
N LYS A 3 19.63 14.12 -5.50
CA LYS A 3 21.11 14.15 -5.67
C LYS A 3 21.93 14.69 -4.48
N GLY A 4 21.44 14.55 -3.25
CA GLY A 4 22.20 14.93 -2.04
C GLY A 4 22.24 16.43 -1.75
N ASN A 5 21.47 17.25 -2.48
CA ASN A 5 21.35 18.68 -2.16
C ASN A 5 20.65 18.88 -0.79
N THR A 6 21.30 19.56 0.14
CA THR A 6 20.83 19.88 1.49
C THR A 6 20.24 21.30 1.61
N GLU A 7 20.47 22.18 0.63
CA GLU A 7 19.97 23.57 0.62
C GLU A 7 18.48 23.66 0.28
N GLY A 8 17.86 22.52 -0.07
CA GLY A 8 16.44 22.43 -0.41
C GLY A 8 16.10 23.14 -1.73
N TYR A 9 14.80 23.33 -1.96
CA TYR A 9 14.29 24.05 -3.12
C TYR A 9 13.30 25.11 -2.64
N LYS A 10 13.41 26.33 -3.17
CA LYS A 10 12.42 27.37 -2.90
C LYS A 10 11.14 27.04 -3.64
N ILE A 11 10.05 26.84 -2.90
CA ILE A 11 8.71 26.56 -3.45
C ILE A 11 7.84 27.80 -3.24
N PRO A 12 7.46 28.53 -4.32
CA PRO A 12 6.57 29.67 -4.20
C PRO A 12 5.18 29.28 -3.70
N ALA A 13 4.49 30.21 -3.05
CA ALA A 13 3.07 30.05 -2.70
C ALA A 13 2.23 29.87 -3.97
N GLY A 14 1.24 28.96 -3.91
CA GLY A 14 0.39 28.62 -5.06
C GLY A 14 0.96 27.54 -6.00
N THR A 15 2.07 26.91 -5.65
CA THR A 15 2.62 25.78 -6.41
C THR A 15 1.77 24.53 -6.21
N ASP A 16 1.32 23.91 -7.31
CA ASP A 16 0.67 22.60 -7.27
C ASP A 16 1.70 21.49 -7.03
N ILE A 17 1.44 20.65 -6.02
CA ILE A 17 2.32 19.55 -5.63
C ILE A 17 1.54 18.25 -5.67
N PHE A 18 2.07 17.27 -6.41
CA PHE A 18 1.54 15.90 -6.45
C PHE A 18 2.50 14.97 -5.72
N VAL A 19 2.00 14.34 -4.65
CA VAL A 19 2.72 13.26 -3.96
C VAL A 19 2.38 11.94 -4.67
N SER A 20 3.34 11.38 -5.40
CA SER A 20 3.15 10.10 -6.07
C SER A 20 3.23 8.94 -5.07
N VAL A 21 2.11 8.62 -4.43
CA VAL A 21 1.97 7.48 -3.51
C VAL A 21 2.31 6.16 -4.21
N TYR A 22 1.95 6.03 -5.50
CA TYR A 22 2.29 4.86 -6.30
C TYR A 22 3.80 4.61 -6.40
N ASN A 23 4.57 5.66 -6.71
CA ASN A 23 6.04 5.56 -6.80
C ASN A 23 6.66 5.34 -5.42
N LEU A 24 6.13 6.00 -4.40
CA LEU A 24 6.60 5.88 -3.02
C LEU A 24 6.49 4.43 -2.51
N HIS A 25 5.33 3.79 -2.70
CA HIS A 25 5.08 2.40 -2.27
C HIS A 25 5.85 1.37 -3.09
N ARG A 26 6.37 1.75 -4.27
CA ARG A 26 7.16 0.88 -5.16
C ARG A 26 8.63 1.30 -5.30
N SER A 27 9.08 2.20 -4.42
CA SER A 27 10.44 2.71 -4.50
C SER A 27 11.43 1.63 -4.05
N PRO A 28 12.38 1.20 -4.89
CA PRO A 28 13.43 0.26 -4.48
C PRO A 28 14.40 0.87 -3.45
N TYR A 29 14.34 2.19 -3.22
CA TYR A 29 15.08 2.83 -2.13
C TYR A 29 14.51 2.44 -0.75
N TYR A 30 13.20 2.24 -0.64
CA TYR A 30 12.54 1.98 0.64
C TYR A 30 12.14 0.51 0.80
N TRP A 31 11.87 -0.18 -0.30
CA TRP A 31 11.27 -1.51 -0.29
C TRP A 31 12.10 -2.51 -1.08
N ASP A 32 12.41 -3.64 -0.47
CA ASP A 32 13.02 -4.76 -1.20
C ASP A 32 11.98 -5.42 -2.10
N ARG A 33 12.35 -5.78 -3.33
CA ARG A 33 11.45 -6.41 -4.33
C ARG A 33 10.06 -5.71 -4.38
N PRO A 34 10.02 -4.40 -4.67
CA PRO A 34 8.82 -3.57 -4.50
C PRO A 34 7.62 -4.00 -5.37
N ASP A 35 7.87 -4.73 -6.45
CA ASP A 35 6.85 -5.19 -7.38
C ASP A 35 6.30 -6.60 -7.05
N GLU A 36 6.84 -7.26 -6.02
CA GLU A 36 6.38 -8.58 -5.57
C GLU A 36 5.27 -8.47 -4.53
N PHE A 37 4.27 -9.36 -4.62
CA PHE A 37 3.22 -9.49 -3.61
C PHE A 37 3.72 -10.34 -2.43
N GLU A 38 4.28 -9.67 -1.42
CA GLU A 38 4.84 -10.29 -0.21
C GLU A 38 4.22 -9.64 1.04
N PRO A 39 3.08 -10.13 1.55
CA PRO A 39 2.44 -9.60 2.76
C PRO A 39 3.33 -9.63 4.00
N GLU A 40 4.19 -10.64 4.11
CA GLU A 40 5.07 -10.90 5.25
C GLU A 40 6.14 -9.83 5.44
N ARG A 41 6.41 -8.98 4.43
CA ARG A 41 7.37 -7.87 4.54
C ARG A 41 7.07 -6.91 5.68
N PHE A 42 5.79 -6.84 6.07
CA PHE A 42 5.34 -5.94 7.13
C PHE A 42 5.42 -6.57 8.52
N LEU A 43 5.91 -7.80 8.64
CA LEU A 43 6.09 -8.51 9.91
C LEU A 43 7.49 -8.30 10.51
N VAL A 44 8.42 -7.72 9.76
CA VAL A 44 9.83 -7.56 10.15
C VAL A 44 10.27 -6.11 10.05
N SER A 45 11.09 -5.65 10.99
CA SER A 45 11.70 -4.32 10.92
C SER A 45 12.73 -4.27 9.80
N LYS A 46 12.81 -3.13 9.11
CA LYS A 46 13.84 -2.82 8.11
C LYS A 46 14.61 -1.59 8.56
N THR A 47 15.90 -1.76 8.82
CA THR A 47 16.82 -0.65 9.04
C THR A 47 17.07 0.09 7.73
N SER A 48 17.26 1.41 7.81
CA SER A 48 17.45 2.27 6.65
C SER A 48 18.92 2.58 6.42
N GLU A 49 19.36 2.46 5.16
CA GLU A 49 20.58 3.11 4.65
C GLU A 49 20.26 4.43 3.93
N VAL A 50 18.97 4.74 3.77
CA VAL A 50 18.51 5.95 3.08
C VAL A 50 18.56 7.13 4.05
N GLU A 51 19.34 8.14 3.68
CA GLU A 51 19.47 9.37 4.45
C GLU A 51 18.09 10.02 4.69
N GLY A 52 17.79 10.29 5.96
CA GLY A 52 16.55 10.96 6.37
C GLY A 52 15.32 10.06 6.43
N TRP A 53 15.45 8.75 6.18
CA TRP A 53 14.39 7.78 6.42
C TRP A 53 14.79 6.89 7.59
N ALA A 54 13.92 6.79 8.61
CA ALA A 54 14.18 5.99 9.80
C ALA A 54 14.01 4.48 9.54
N GLY A 55 13.54 4.06 8.36
CA GLY A 55 13.25 2.67 8.05
C GLY A 55 11.82 2.26 8.41
N PHE A 56 11.56 0.96 8.32
CA PHE A 56 10.28 0.37 8.69
C PHE A 56 10.38 -0.30 10.06
N ASP A 57 9.46 0.02 10.97
CA ASP A 57 9.47 -0.55 12.31
C ASP A 57 8.04 -0.71 12.86
N PRO A 58 7.52 -1.95 12.95
CA PRO A 58 6.16 -2.21 13.42
C PRO A 58 5.94 -1.75 14.87
N ASP A 59 7.00 -1.64 15.68
CA ASP A 59 6.91 -1.25 17.08
C ASP A 59 6.69 0.26 17.28
N ARG A 60 6.84 1.08 16.23
CA ARG A 60 6.61 2.54 16.31
C ARG A 60 5.17 2.95 16.55
N SER A 61 4.23 2.07 16.23
CA SER A 61 2.80 2.35 16.43
C SER A 61 2.13 1.13 17.06
N PRO A 62 2.37 0.88 18.37
CA PRO A 62 1.80 -0.26 19.06
C PRO A 62 0.27 -0.28 18.95
N GLY A 63 -0.29 -1.44 18.58
CA GLY A 63 -1.73 -1.62 18.42
C GLY A 63 -2.32 -1.09 17.11
N ALA A 64 -1.50 -0.59 16.18
CA ALA A 64 -1.98 -0.30 14.83
C ALA A 64 -2.45 -1.59 14.13
N MET A 65 -3.62 -1.54 13.51
CA MET A 65 -4.16 -2.68 12.76
C MET A 65 -3.46 -2.92 11.40
N TYR A 66 -2.67 -1.95 10.92
CA TYR A 66 -2.04 -1.97 9.61
C TYR A 66 -0.75 -1.14 9.58
N PRO A 67 0.17 -1.40 8.63
CA PRO A 67 1.35 -0.57 8.41
C PRO A 67 0.94 0.84 7.96
N ASN A 68 1.41 1.87 8.65
CA ASN A 68 0.95 3.25 8.46
C ASN A 68 2.11 4.23 8.30
N GLU A 69 1.79 5.53 8.22
CA GLU A 69 2.75 6.61 8.02
C GLU A 69 3.79 6.73 9.14
N ILE A 70 3.49 6.25 10.34
CA ILE A 70 4.39 6.28 11.50
C ILE A 70 5.33 5.07 11.45
N ILE A 71 4.78 3.88 11.22
CA ILE A 71 5.53 2.62 11.14
C ILE A 71 6.58 2.67 10.02
N ALA A 72 6.19 3.22 8.86
CA ALA A 72 7.04 3.27 7.68
C ALA A 72 7.76 4.61 7.50
N ASP A 73 7.72 5.53 8.48
CA ASP A 73 8.29 6.88 8.38
C ASP A 73 7.97 7.56 7.02
N PHE A 74 6.67 7.70 6.77
CA PHE A 74 6.08 8.23 5.54
C PHE A 74 6.39 7.49 4.23
N ALA A 75 7.13 6.36 4.23
CA ALA A 75 7.36 5.56 3.03
C ALA A 75 6.16 4.67 2.63
N PHE A 76 5.18 4.52 3.54
CA PHE A 76 3.92 3.82 3.29
C PHE A 76 2.75 4.67 3.79
N LEU A 77 1.78 4.94 2.91
CA LEU A 77 0.71 5.93 3.08
C LEU A 77 -0.64 5.39 2.56
N PRO A 78 -1.14 4.25 3.05
CA PRO A 78 -2.37 3.64 2.53
C PRO A 78 -3.61 4.51 2.77
N PHE A 79 -3.59 5.33 3.83
CA PHE A 79 -4.68 6.23 4.22
C PHE A 79 -4.23 7.69 4.35
N GLY A 80 -3.11 8.05 3.72
CA GLY A 80 -2.48 9.36 3.88
C GLY A 80 -1.77 9.50 5.23
N GLY A 81 -1.63 10.74 5.72
CA GLY A 81 -0.97 11.04 6.99
C GLY A 81 -1.23 12.46 7.48
N GLY A 82 -0.90 12.72 8.74
CA GLY A 82 -1.04 14.05 9.36
C GLY A 82 -2.50 14.52 9.53
N PRO A 83 -2.75 15.84 9.64
CA PRO A 83 -4.09 16.39 9.93
C PRO A 83 -5.17 16.13 8.87
N ARG A 84 -4.78 15.61 7.70
CA ARG A 84 -5.67 15.30 6.56
C ARG A 84 -5.70 13.80 6.24
N LYS A 85 -5.23 12.96 7.16
CA LYS A 85 -5.37 11.50 7.08
C LYS A 85 -6.84 11.10 6.92
N CYS A 86 -7.08 9.99 6.23
CA CYS A 86 -8.42 9.44 6.06
C CYS A 86 -9.07 9.18 7.42
N VAL A 87 -10.26 9.74 7.63
CA VAL A 87 -11.06 9.52 8.85
C VAL A 87 -11.68 8.12 8.90
N GLY A 88 -11.78 7.44 7.75
CA GLY A 88 -12.38 6.13 7.60
C GLY A 88 -11.37 4.98 7.58
N ASP A 89 -10.12 5.18 8.00
CA ASP A 89 -9.06 4.18 7.88
C ASP A 89 -9.38 2.88 8.62
N GLN A 90 -9.83 2.97 9.88
CA GLN A 90 -10.22 1.80 10.68
C GLN A 90 -11.45 1.10 10.10
N PHE A 91 -12.43 1.88 9.60
CA PHE A 91 -13.64 1.35 8.98
C PHE A 91 -13.31 0.55 7.71
N ALA A 92 -12.56 1.17 6.80
CA ALA A 92 -12.19 0.55 5.52
C ALA A 92 -11.35 -0.72 5.72
N LEU A 93 -10.46 -0.73 6.71
CA LEU A 93 -9.66 -1.91 7.02
C LEU A 93 -10.52 -3.06 7.57
N MET A 94 -11.42 -2.77 8.50
CA MET A 94 -12.34 -3.78 9.04
C MET A 94 -13.24 -4.34 7.94
N GLU A 95 -13.85 -3.46 7.14
CA GLU A 95 -14.71 -3.84 6.00
C GLU A 95 -13.95 -4.76 5.02
N SER A 96 -12.76 -4.35 4.59
CA SER A 96 -11.94 -5.09 3.63
C SER A 96 -11.49 -6.43 4.19
N THR A 97 -11.09 -6.47 5.47
CA THR A 97 -10.65 -7.70 6.15
C THR A 97 -11.78 -8.70 6.25
N VAL A 98 -12.97 -8.26 6.68
CA VAL A 98 -14.15 -9.13 6.78
C VAL A 98 -14.57 -9.64 5.40
N ALA A 99 -14.64 -8.75 4.40
CA ALA A 99 -15.00 -9.14 3.03
C ALA A 99 -14.02 -10.18 2.46
N LEU A 100 -12.71 -9.94 2.59
CA LEU A 100 -11.67 -10.85 2.11
C LEU A 100 -11.73 -12.20 2.83
N ALA A 101 -11.82 -12.20 4.17
CA ALA A 101 -11.91 -13.43 4.95
C ALA A 101 -13.15 -14.26 4.56
N MET A 102 -14.31 -13.62 4.41
CA MET A 102 -15.55 -14.29 4.02
C MET A 102 -15.50 -14.87 2.60
N LEU A 103 -14.86 -14.16 1.66
CA LEU A 103 -14.66 -14.65 0.30
C LEU A 103 -13.74 -15.87 0.29
N LEU A 104 -12.57 -15.78 0.94
CA LEU A 104 -11.57 -16.85 0.94
C LEU A 104 -12.00 -18.08 1.76
N GLN A 105 -12.85 -17.91 2.77
CA GLN A 105 -13.44 -19.04 3.49
C GLN A 105 -14.40 -19.86 2.61
N LYS A 106 -15.12 -19.19 1.69
CA LYS A 106 -16.20 -19.80 0.91
C LYS A 106 -15.79 -20.21 -0.49
N PHE A 107 -14.79 -19.57 -1.07
CA PHE A 107 -14.43 -19.75 -2.48
C PHE A 107 -12.92 -19.86 -2.68
N ASP A 108 -12.54 -20.76 -3.58
CA ASP A 108 -11.25 -20.68 -4.27
C ASP A 108 -11.43 -19.73 -5.46
N VAL A 109 -10.50 -18.79 -5.60
CA VAL A 109 -10.52 -17.74 -6.62
C VAL A 109 -9.37 -17.97 -7.61
N GLU A 110 -9.70 -18.10 -8.89
CA GLU A 110 -8.72 -18.26 -9.98
C GLU A 110 -8.93 -17.14 -11.01
N LEU A 111 -7.85 -16.48 -11.44
CA LEU A 111 -7.91 -15.47 -12.49
C LEU A 111 -8.36 -16.11 -13.83
N LYS A 112 -9.33 -15.51 -14.50
CA LYS A 112 -9.74 -15.92 -15.85
C LYS A 112 -8.89 -15.17 -16.88
N GLY A 113 -7.78 -15.77 -17.27
CA GLY A 113 -6.83 -15.21 -18.25
C GLY A 113 -5.41 -15.21 -17.70
N SER A 114 -4.55 -14.38 -18.28
CA SER A 114 -3.19 -14.19 -17.79
C SER A 114 -3.05 -12.87 -17.03
N PRO A 115 -2.10 -12.73 -16.09
CA PRO A 115 -1.89 -11.48 -15.36
C PRO A 115 -1.67 -10.26 -16.28
N GLU A 116 -1.04 -10.45 -17.43
CA GLU A 116 -0.74 -9.40 -18.40
C GLU A 116 -2.00 -8.82 -19.06
N SER A 117 -3.13 -9.53 -18.98
CA SER A 117 -4.43 -9.04 -19.48
C SER A 117 -5.08 -7.99 -18.55
N VAL A 118 -4.55 -7.80 -17.34
CA VAL A 118 -5.09 -6.86 -16.35
C VAL A 118 -4.39 -5.51 -16.49
N GLU A 119 -4.99 -4.62 -17.28
CA GLU A 119 -4.52 -3.24 -17.44
C GLU A 119 -5.10 -2.31 -16.37
N LEU A 120 -4.28 -1.39 -15.86
CA LEU A 120 -4.67 -0.36 -14.89
C LEU A 120 -5.07 0.95 -15.59
N VAL A 121 -6.09 1.61 -15.07
CA VAL A 121 -6.49 2.97 -15.45
C VAL A 121 -6.58 3.82 -14.18
N THR A 122 -6.04 5.03 -14.22
CA THR A 122 -5.98 5.92 -13.07
C THR A 122 -7.08 6.97 -13.10
N GLY A 123 -7.55 7.34 -11.90
CA GLY A 123 -8.50 8.41 -11.63
C GLY A 123 -8.39 8.79 -10.15
N ALA A 124 -9.51 9.06 -9.47
CA ALA A 124 -9.51 9.18 -8.01
C ALA A 124 -9.05 7.87 -7.33
N THR A 125 -9.38 6.73 -7.95
CA THR A 125 -8.93 5.38 -7.58
C THR A 125 -8.31 4.69 -8.80
N ILE A 126 -7.57 3.61 -8.57
CA ILE A 126 -7.04 2.76 -9.64
C ILE A 126 -8.10 1.73 -10.01
N HIS A 127 -8.47 1.66 -11.29
CA HIS A 127 -9.43 0.70 -11.83
C HIS A 127 -8.76 -0.27 -12.79
N THR A 128 -9.42 -1.40 -13.04
CA THR A 128 -9.07 -2.28 -14.16
C THR A 128 -9.79 -1.80 -15.41
N LYS A 129 -9.09 -1.76 -16.54
CA LYS A 129 -9.63 -1.29 -17.82
C LYS A 129 -10.81 -2.13 -18.31
N ASN A 130 -10.67 -3.45 -18.19
CA ASN A 130 -11.59 -4.44 -18.76
C ASN A 130 -12.29 -5.32 -17.69
N GLY A 131 -12.21 -4.91 -16.42
CA GLY A 131 -12.62 -5.72 -15.27
C GLY A 131 -11.55 -6.72 -14.82
N LEU A 132 -11.72 -7.28 -13.61
CA LEU A 132 -10.93 -8.39 -13.07
C LEU A 132 -11.80 -9.65 -13.06
N TRP A 133 -11.73 -10.44 -14.12
CA TRP A 133 -12.58 -11.63 -14.25
C TRP A 133 -11.96 -12.82 -13.52
N CYS A 134 -12.71 -13.41 -12.60
CA CYS A 134 -12.28 -14.58 -11.83
C CYS A 134 -13.29 -15.74 -11.98
N LYS A 135 -12.77 -16.96 -11.92
CA LYS A 135 -13.58 -18.16 -11.66
C LYS A 135 -13.64 -18.36 -10.15
N LEU A 136 -14.85 -18.59 -9.63
CA LEU A 136 -15.10 -18.88 -8.22
C LEU A 136 -15.54 -20.33 -8.08
N ARG A 137 -14.80 -21.12 -7.30
CA ARG A 137 -15.19 -22.49 -6.94
C ARG A 137 -15.54 -22.52 -5.45
N LYS A 138 -16.74 -22.99 -5.11
CA LYS A 138 -17.15 -23.13 -3.70
C LYS A 138 -16.21 -24.11 -2.99
N ARG A 139 -15.64 -23.69 -1.86
CA ARG A 139 -14.82 -24.56 -1.01
C ARG A 139 -15.71 -25.58 -0.30
N PRO A 140 -15.25 -26.83 -0.11
CA PRO A 140 -15.93 -27.76 0.77
C PRO A 140 -16.03 -27.12 2.15
N THR A 141 -17.22 -27.11 2.75
CA THR A 141 -17.36 -26.76 4.16
C THR A 141 -16.57 -27.78 4.96
N SER A 142 -15.52 -27.33 5.64
CA SER A 142 -14.89 -28.09 6.71
C SER A 142 -15.97 -28.34 7.76
N SER A 143 -16.39 -29.60 7.89
CA SER A 143 -17.29 -30.11 8.91
C SER A 143 -16.71 -29.94 10.31
#